data_AF-A0A9E0KTN7-F1
#
_entry.id   AF-A0A9E0KTN7-F1
#
_cell.length_a   1.000
_cell.length_b   1.000
_cell.length_c   1.000
_cell.angle_alpha   90.00
_cell.angle_beta   90.00
_cell.angle_gamma   90.00
#
_symmetry.space_group_name_H-M   'P 1'
#
loop_
_entity.id
_entity.type
_entity.pdbx_description
1 polymer ?
#
loop_
_entity_poly.entity_id
_entity_poly.type
_entity_poly.pdbx_seq_one_letter_code
_entity_poly.pdbx_strand_id
1 'polypeptide(L)'
;MNTATDTLETNTPKSNGGYTVGQSTTDLIAFYGVTPVAQRAGADQVAVTAAAGTKIATGILADGSGAYSQTITNNNNATIAASLSEIRAALVAIGVIKGSA
;
A
#
# COMPACT_ATOMS: atom_id res chain seq x y z
N MET A 1 4.31 8.64 29.28
CA MET A 1 2.98 8.02 29.15
C MET A 1 2.06 9.13 28.69
N ASN A 2 1.61 9.09 27.44
CA ASN A 2 0.74 10.14 26.90
C ASN A 2 -0.73 9.72 27.12
N THR A 3 -1.53 10.63 27.68
CA THR A 3 -2.87 10.36 28.24
C THR A 3 -3.92 11.37 27.76
N ALA A 4 -3.77 11.97 26.58
CA ALA A 4 -4.75 12.92 26.05
C ALA A 4 -5.40 12.41 24.76
N THR A 5 -6.72 12.58 24.67
CA THR A 5 -7.58 12.05 23.59
C THR A 5 -8.04 13.13 22.62
N ASP A 6 -7.72 14.43 22.83
CA ASP A 6 -8.30 15.52 22.02
C ASP A 6 -7.51 16.85 22.00
N THR A 7 -6.18 16.84 22.11
CA THR A 7 -5.39 18.09 22.01
C THR A 7 -4.41 18.00 20.86
N LEU A 8 -4.43 19.02 19.98
CA LEU A 8 -3.38 19.26 18.99
C LEU A 8 -2.06 19.46 19.74
N GLU A 9 -1.33 18.37 19.97
CA GLU A 9 -0.01 18.40 20.56
C GLU A 9 0.99 18.86 19.50
N THR A 10 1.84 19.81 19.86
CA THR A 10 2.98 20.18 19.02
C THR A 10 3.93 19.00 18.97
N ASN A 11 3.90 18.29 17.84
CA ASN A 11 4.82 17.18 17.63
C ASN A 11 6.11 17.74 17.01
N THR A 12 7.16 17.84 17.84
CA THR A 12 8.45 18.37 17.41
C THR A 12 9.16 17.36 16.51
N PRO A 13 9.65 17.75 15.31
CA PRO A 13 10.39 16.85 14.44
C PRO A 13 11.55 16.18 15.17
N LYS A 14 11.64 14.84 15.09
CA LYS A 14 12.68 14.06 15.79
C LYS A 14 14.07 14.22 15.14
N SER A 15 14.16 14.84 13.96
CA SER A 15 15.43 15.12 13.29
C SER A 15 15.38 16.42 12.49
N ASN A 16 16.56 16.93 12.12
CA ASN A 16 16.73 18.13 11.29
C ASN A 16 16.24 17.94 9.82
N GLY A 17 15.61 16.80 9.49
CA GLY A 17 15.19 16.41 8.15
C GLY A 17 13.74 16.72 7.77
N GLY A 18 12.97 17.40 8.64
CA GLY A 18 11.55 17.70 8.41
C GLY A 18 10.60 16.88 9.29
N TYR A 19 9.30 17.13 9.16
CA TYR A 19 8.27 16.43 9.91
C TYR A 19 7.88 15.13 9.22
N THR A 20 8.20 14.00 9.85
CA THR A 20 7.88 12.65 9.36
C THR A 20 6.88 12.00 10.32
N VAL A 21 5.85 11.35 9.77
CA VAL A 21 4.84 10.60 10.52
C VAL A 21 5.16 9.11 10.37
N GLY A 22 5.28 8.39 11.49
CA GLY A 22 5.69 6.97 11.50
C GLY A 22 7.21 6.77 11.41
N GLN A 23 7.89 6.84 12.55
CA GLN A 23 9.34 6.67 12.65
C GLN A 23 9.77 5.20 12.76
N SER A 24 8.85 4.34 13.19
CA SER A 24 8.99 2.89 13.27
C SER A 24 7.83 2.21 12.54
N THR A 25 8.06 0.98 12.07
CA THR A 25 7.01 0.14 11.47
C THR A 25 5.89 -0.19 12.46
N THR A 26 6.17 -0.07 13.76
CA THR A 26 5.22 -0.31 14.85
C THR A 26 4.42 0.94 15.25
N ASP A 27 4.78 2.11 14.74
CA ASP A 27 4.06 3.34 15.07
C ASP A 27 2.66 3.29 14.48
N LEU A 28 1.66 3.63 15.30
CA LEU A 28 0.27 3.64 14.86
C LEU A 28 -0.08 4.99 14.24
N ILE A 29 -0.64 4.95 13.03
CA ILE A 29 -0.97 6.16 12.25
C ILE A 29 -2.42 6.04 11.78
N ALA A 30 -3.15 7.16 11.84
CA ALA A 30 -4.47 7.31 11.22
C ALA A 30 -4.71 8.76 10.82
N PHE A 31 -5.60 8.92 9.84
CA PHE A 31 -6.14 10.20 9.37
C PHE A 31 -7.66 10.20 9.53
N TYR A 32 -8.26 11.38 9.70
CA TYR A 32 -9.71 11.59 9.76
C TYR A 32 -10.46 10.73 10.82
N GLY A 33 -9.82 10.47 11.96
CA GLY A 33 -10.47 9.83 13.11
C GLY A 33 -10.72 8.33 12.98
N VAL A 34 -10.14 7.66 11.98
CA VAL A 34 -10.17 6.18 11.93
C VAL A 34 -9.25 5.58 13.01
N THR A 35 -9.45 4.30 13.33
CA THR A 35 -8.58 3.58 14.28
C THR A 35 -7.13 3.57 13.77
N PRO A 36 -6.15 4.07 14.55
CA PRO A 36 -4.73 4.01 14.20
C PRO A 36 -4.24 2.58 13.97
N VAL A 37 -3.47 2.37 12.90
CA VAL A 37 -2.87 1.07 12.55
C VAL A 37 -1.36 1.19 12.37
N ALA A 38 -0.64 0.11 12.66
CA ALA A 38 0.80 0.03 12.41
C ALA A 38 1.07 0.04 10.89
N GLN A 39 2.34 0.26 10.50
CA GLN A 39 2.72 0.12 9.11
C GLN A 39 2.36 -1.28 8.63
N ARG A 40 1.59 -1.34 7.53
CA ARG A 40 1.18 -2.61 6.97
C ARG A 40 2.43 -3.39 6.54
N ALA A 41 2.53 -4.62 7.05
CA ALA A 41 3.56 -5.58 6.68
C ALA A 41 2.85 -6.86 6.23
N GLY A 42 3.06 -7.29 4.99
CA GLY A 42 2.40 -8.48 4.45
C GLY A 42 2.99 -8.90 3.11
N ALA A 43 2.90 -10.21 2.83
CA ALA A 43 3.35 -10.81 1.57
C ALA A 43 2.56 -10.33 0.35
N ASP A 44 1.47 -9.58 0.54
CA ASP A 44 0.69 -9.01 -0.55
C ASP A 44 1.36 -7.78 -1.19
N GLN A 45 2.31 -7.12 -0.48
CA GLN A 45 3.10 -5.97 -0.99
C GLN A 45 4.13 -6.37 -2.06
N VAL A 46 3.93 -7.51 -2.74
CA VAL A 46 4.80 -7.97 -3.82
C VAL A 46 4.86 -6.90 -4.88
N ALA A 47 6.07 -6.37 -5.09
CA ALA A 47 6.33 -5.41 -6.14
C ALA A 47 5.99 -6.01 -7.51
N VAL A 48 5.08 -5.36 -8.24
CA VAL A 48 4.77 -5.77 -9.60
C VAL A 48 5.97 -5.47 -10.49
N THR A 49 6.52 -6.52 -11.11
CA THR A 49 7.67 -6.40 -12.01
C THR A 49 7.28 -6.85 -13.42
N ALA A 50 7.80 -6.18 -14.45
CA ALA A 50 7.66 -6.64 -15.82
C ALA A 50 8.76 -7.66 -16.15
N ALA A 51 8.38 -8.84 -16.65
CA ALA A 51 9.33 -9.79 -17.20
C ALA A 51 9.57 -9.52 -18.69
N ALA A 52 10.79 -9.78 -19.14
CA ALA A 52 11.06 -10.00 -20.56
C ALA A 52 10.58 -11.41 -20.93
N GLY A 53 9.59 -11.52 -21.81
CA GLY A 53 9.03 -12.80 -22.29
C GLY A 53 7.75 -13.27 -21.59
N THR A 54 7.33 -14.50 -21.87
CA THR A 54 6.01 -15.06 -21.51
C THR A 54 5.94 -15.71 -20.13
N LYS A 55 6.92 -15.50 -19.24
CA LYS A 55 6.95 -16.15 -17.93
C LYS A 55 5.87 -15.57 -17.02
N ILE A 56 4.79 -16.33 -16.80
CA ILE A 56 3.71 -15.97 -15.87
C ILE A 56 4.09 -16.46 -14.48
N ALA A 57 4.19 -15.54 -13.52
CA ALA A 57 4.35 -15.85 -12.09
C ALA A 57 3.64 -14.78 -11.25
N THR A 58 3.27 -15.11 -10.01
CA THR A 58 2.63 -14.14 -9.09
C THR A 58 3.51 -12.90 -8.92
N GLY A 59 2.93 -11.72 -9.10
CA GLY A 59 3.65 -10.44 -9.03
C GLY A 59 4.47 -10.09 -10.28
N ILE A 60 4.41 -10.90 -11.34
CA ILE A 60 5.15 -10.65 -12.57
C ILE A 60 4.16 -10.46 -13.73
N LEU A 61 4.30 -9.34 -14.45
CA LEU A 61 3.61 -9.08 -15.70
C LEU A 61 4.41 -9.71 -16.84
N ALA A 62 3.76 -10.53 -17.66
CA ALA A 62 4.39 -11.16 -18.82
C ALA A 62 4.12 -10.37 -20.12
N ASP A 63 5.06 -10.42 -21.07
CA ASP A 63 4.88 -9.82 -22.39
C ASP A 63 3.93 -10.66 -23.25
N GLY A 64 2.88 -10.02 -23.79
CA GLY A 64 1.86 -10.65 -24.63
C GLY A 64 2.06 -10.47 -26.14
N SER A 65 3.12 -9.77 -26.58
CA SER A 65 3.31 -9.31 -27.96
C SER A 65 3.59 -10.41 -28.99
N GLY A 66 4.21 -11.52 -28.58
CA GLY A 66 4.66 -12.57 -29.52
C GLY A 66 3.53 -13.35 -30.22
N ALA A 67 2.31 -13.34 -29.68
CA ALA A 67 1.16 -14.05 -30.28
C ALA A 67 -0.23 -13.51 -29.87
N TYR A 68 -0.32 -12.30 -29.31
CA TYR A 68 -1.56 -11.77 -28.70
C TYR A 68 -2.25 -12.79 -27.78
N SER A 69 -1.60 -13.13 -26.67
CA SER A 69 -2.16 -14.10 -25.71
C SER A 69 -3.19 -13.45 -24.79
N GLN A 70 -4.47 -13.74 -25.04
CA GLN A 70 -5.57 -13.34 -24.15
C GLN A 70 -5.36 -13.85 -22.70
N THR A 71 -4.73 -15.02 -22.55
CA THR A 71 -4.40 -15.59 -21.24
C THR A 71 -3.40 -14.71 -20.50
N ILE A 72 -2.35 -14.23 -21.18
CA ILE A 72 -1.36 -13.31 -20.59
C ILE A 72 -2.04 -12.00 -20.18
N THR A 73 -2.88 -11.43 -21.05
CA THR A 73 -3.63 -10.20 -20.72
C THR A 73 -4.52 -10.38 -19.49
N ASN A 74 -5.27 -11.48 -19.41
CA ASN A 74 -6.15 -11.75 -18.26
C ASN A 74 -5.34 -11.91 -16.96
N ASN A 75 -4.22 -12.63 -17.02
CA ASN A 75 -3.37 -12.84 -15.85
C ASN A 75 -2.69 -11.55 -15.39
N ASN A 76 -2.19 -10.73 -16.32
CA ASN A 76 -1.61 -9.42 -16.00
C ASN A 76 -2.66 -8.49 -15.36
N ASN A 77 -3.88 -8.44 -15.91
CA ASN A 77 -4.97 -7.65 -15.35
C ASN A 77 -5.35 -8.12 -13.94
N ALA A 78 -5.41 -9.43 -13.69
CA ALA A 78 -5.67 -9.98 -12.37
C ALA A 78 -4.59 -9.57 -11.35
N THR A 79 -3.31 -9.66 -11.74
CA THR A 79 -2.18 -9.22 -10.91
C THR A 79 -2.28 -7.72 -10.58
N ILE A 80 -2.54 -6.87 -11.57
CA ILE A 80 -2.69 -5.42 -11.37
C ILE A 80 -3.89 -5.11 -10.48
N ALA A 81 -5.03 -5.77 -10.70
CA ALA A 81 -6.23 -5.56 -9.89
C ALA A 81 -6.01 -5.96 -8.42
N ALA A 82 -5.25 -7.03 -8.16
CA ALA A 82 -4.87 -7.43 -6.82
C ALA A 82 -4.01 -6.37 -6.12
N SER A 83 -2.94 -5.89 -6.79
CA SER A 83 -2.07 -4.85 -6.23
C SER A 83 -2.82 -3.52 -5.99
N LEU A 84 -3.70 -3.11 -6.91
CA LEU A 84 -4.54 -1.92 -6.71
C LEU A 84 -5.51 -2.08 -5.54
N SER A 85 -6.10 -3.28 -5.38
CA SER A 85 -6.97 -3.58 -4.25
C SER A 85 -6.20 -3.51 -2.92
N GLU A 86 -4.95 -3.96 -2.91
CA GLU A 86 -4.09 -3.88 -1.73
C GLU A 86 -3.74 -2.42 -1.37
N ILE A 87 -3.32 -1.61 -2.34
CA ILE A 87 -3.04 -0.17 -2.15
C ILE A 87 -4.28 0.52 -1.62
N ARG A 88 -5.46 0.26 -2.23
CA ARG A 88 -6.73 0.80 -1.76
C ARG A 88 -6.99 0.40 -0.31
N ALA A 89 -6.84 -0.87 0.04
CA ALA A 89 -7.04 -1.36 1.40
C ALA A 89 -6.09 -0.67 2.40
N ALA A 90 -4.83 -0.44 2.03
CA ALA A 90 -3.87 0.28 2.87
C ALA A 90 -4.29 1.75 3.09
N LEU A 91 -4.68 2.45 2.02
CA LEU A 91 -5.15 3.84 2.11
C LEU A 91 -6.45 3.99 2.89
N VAL A 92 -7.37 3.01 2.79
CA VAL A 92 -8.59 2.95 3.60
C VAL A 92 -8.25 2.72 5.07
N ALA A 93 -7.34 1.79 5.36
CA ALA A 93 -6.98 1.41 6.73
C ALA A 93 -6.42 2.60 7.53
N ILE A 94 -5.59 3.44 6.90
CA ILE A 94 -5.08 4.67 7.53
C ILE A 94 -6.05 5.86 7.41
N GLY A 95 -7.19 5.70 6.74
CA GLY A 95 -8.23 6.73 6.64
C GLY A 95 -7.98 7.82 5.59
N VAL A 96 -6.95 7.69 4.74
CA VAL A 96 -6.67 8.67 3.67
C VAL A 96 -7.78 8.68 2.61
N ILE A 97 -8.44 7.53 2.39
CA ILE A 97 -9.64 7.42 1.57
C ILE A 97 -10.76 6.74 2.37
N LYS A 98 -12.01 7.17 2.18
CA LYS A 98 -13.17 6.66 2.92
C LYS A 98 -13.50 5.18 2.62
N GLY A 99 -12.95 4.64 1.53
CA GLY A 99 -13.39 3.36 0.99
C GLY A 99 -14.73 3.49 0.27
N SER A 100 -15.41 2.36 0.06
CA SER A 100 -16.77 2.37 -0.47
C SER A 100 -17.68 2.82 0.66
N ALA A 101 -18.39 3.92 0.42
CA ALA A 101 -19.41 4.44 1.33
C ALA A 101 -20.51 3.40 1.57
#